data_AF-A0A840R4F5-F1
#
_entry.id   AF-A0A840R4F5-F1
#
_cell.length_a   1.000
_cell.length_b   1.000
_cell.length_c   1.000
_cell.angle_alpha   90.00
_cell.angle_beta   90.00
_cell.angle_gamma   90.00
#
_symmetry.space_group_name_H-M   'P 1'
#
loop_
_entity.id
_entity.type
_entity.pdbx_description
1 polymer ?
#
loop_
_entity_poly.entity_id
_entity_poly.type
_entity_poly.pdbx_seq_one_letter_code
_entity_poly.pdbx_strand_id
1 'polypeptide(L)'
;MNTASQPLTAISASNDQLLQLCKAGSDMLRLQVLRVLSRDAYSVQELCHILDCRQSGMSHHLKTLTSAGLITKRREGNSLFYRRSYAPALADLAPLHDALHSSADLIQLDLDQQHRLEQVYAERAERCQAFFAEHASEFGEQQEQMVAFNVYGHSCMELLRSSQNQGGELAIEIGPGEGAFLAELSPYYTKVVAVDNAQAMLNRAGEFVNQQALENVELVLGDSRSEQLQPNSADCVVCNMVLHHVPSPADIFKDAARLLKPGGLFCVSDLCRHDQSWAREACGDMWLGFEPDDLSEWAAASGLQDGAAAYLAQLNGFRVQVRQFIKAEPYTLPTPNPSA
;
A
#
# COMPACT_ATOMS: atom_id res chain seq x y z
N MET A 1 -37.25 30.05 -11.70
CA MET A 1 -37.17 28.81 -10.91
C MET A 1 -37.42 27.65 -11.86
N ASN A 2 -36.35 27.11 -12.43
CA ASN A 2 -36.42 26.01 -13.39
C ASN A 2 -36.01 24.75 -12.63
N THR A 3 -36.97 24.05 -12.04
CA THR A 3 -36.77 22.73 -11.45
C THR A 3 -36.59 21.75 -12.61
N ALA A 4 -35.35 21.55 -13.03
CA ALA A 4 -34.99 20.51 -13.97
C ALA A 4 -35.41 19.16 -13.38
N SER A 5 -36.44 18.57 -13.96
CA SER A 5 -36.88 17.20 -13.69
C SER A 5 -35.74 16.25 -14.06
N GLN A 6 -35.01 15.76 -13.05
CA GLN A 6 -34.13 14.61 -13.19
C GLN A 6 -34.97 13.41 -13.70
N PRO A 7 -34.45 12.62 -14.66
CA PRO A 7 -35.22 11.51 -15.23
C PRO A 7 -35.55 10.46 -14.15
N LEU A 8 -36.81 9.99 -14.12
CA LEU A 8 -37.36 9.03 -13.15
C LEU A 8 -36.49 7.76 -12.97
N THR A 9 -35.75 7.35 -14.00
CA THR A 9 -34.81 6.21 -13.99
C THR A 9 -33.57 6.45 -13.12
N ALA A 10 -33.09 7.69 -13.01
CA ALA A 10 -31.97 8.03 -12.14
C ALA A 10 -32.38 7.99 -10.65
N ILE A 11 -33.62 8.41 -10.36
CA ILE A 11 -34.19 8.39 -9.00
C ILE A 11 -34.40 6.96 -8.51
N SER A 12 -34.90 6.05 -9.37
CA SER A 12 -35.07 4.63 -8.99
C SER A 12 -33.74 3.94 -8.73
N ALA A 13 -32.71 4.20 -9.55
CA ALA A 13 -31.38 3.64 -9.35
C ALA A 13 -30.73 4.14 -8.04
N SER A 14 -30.92 5.41 -7.69
CA SER A 14 -30.43 5.98 -6.43
C SER A 14 -31.11 5.35 -5.20
N ASN A 15 -32.43 5.16 -5.25
CA ASN A 15 -33.17 4.51 -4.16
C ASN A 15 -32.76 3.03 -3.97
N ASP A 16 -32.56 2.30 -5.07
CA ASP A 16 -32.11 0.90 -5.01
C ASP A 16 -30.70 0.80 -4.42
N GLN A 17 -29.79 1.69 -4.81
CA GLN A 17 -28.43 1.71 -4.27
C GLN A 17 -28.41 2.07 -2.77
N LEU A 18 -29.22 3.05 -2.36
CA LEU A 18 -29.38 3.41 -0.95
C LEU A 18 -29.85 2.20 -0.13
N LEU A 19 -30.86 1.48 -0.62
CA LEU A 19 -31.35 0.26 0.05
C LEU A 19 -30.27 -0.82 0.14
N GLN A 20 -29.45 -0.99 -0.91
CA GLN A 20 -28.35 -1.94 -0.91
C GLN A 20 -27.27 -1.58 0.12
N LEU A 21 -26.89 -0.31 0.24
CA LEU A 21 -25.94 0.16 1.27
C LEU A 21 -26.48 -0.08 2.68
N CYS A 22 -27.73 0.31 2.96
CA CYS A 22 -28.35 0.06 4.26
C CYS A 22 -28.41 -1.44 4.59
N LYS A 23 -28.82 -2.27 3.62
CA LYS A 23 -28.84 -3.73 3.78
C LYS A 23 -27.45 -4.29 4.02
N ALA A 24 -26.44 -3.78 3.35
CA ALA A 24 -25.06 -4.23 3.54
C ALA A 24 -24.55 -3.93 4.96
N GLY A 25 -24.85 -2.75 5.50
CA GLY A 25 -24.46 -2.35 6.86
C GLY A 25 -25.25 -2.99 8.00
N SER A 26 -26.39 -3.63 7.74
CA SER A 26 -27.31 -4.13 8.78
C SER A 26 -26.94 -5.52 9.37
N ASP A 27 -25.66 -5.92 9.34
CA ASP A 27 -25.20 -7.26 9.73
C ASP A 27 -23.78 -7.21 10.26
N MET A 28 -23.58 -7.74 11.47
CA MET A 28 -22.30 -7.64 12.17
C MET A 28 -21.16 -8.31 11.42
N LEU A 29 -21.39 -9.48 10.81
CA LEU A 29 -20.34 -10.20 10.10
C LEU A 29 -19.91 -9.42 8.84
N ARG A 30 -20.85 -8.76 8.13
CA ARG A 30 -20.51 -7.85 7.02
C ARG A 30 -19.65 -6.67 7.47
N LEU A 31 -19.97 -6.07 8.62
CA LEU A 31 -19.17 -4.97 9.15
C LEU A 31 -17.78 -5.44 9.62
N GLN A 32 -17.68 -6.62 10.23
CA GLN A 32 -16.39 -7.26 10.57
C GLN A 32 -15.56 -7.59 9.32
N VAL A 33 -16.20 -8.06 8.23
CA VAL A 33 -15.53 -8.23 6.94
C VAL A 33 -14.97 -6.89 6.47
N LEU A 34 -15.77 -5.82 6.47
CA LEU A 34 -15.27 -4.49 6.11
C LEU A 34 -14.10 -4.09 7.00
N ARG A 35 -14.16 -4.34 8.32
CA ARG A 35 -13.06 -4.07 9.24
C ARG A 35 -11.77 -4.82 8.87
N VAL A 36 -11.85 -6.11 8.57
CA VAL A 36 -10.69 -6.92 8.14
C VAL A 36 -10.13 -6.39 6.82
N LEU A 37 -11.00 -6.09 5.85
CA LEU A 37 -10.62 -5.54 4.54
C LEU A 37 -10.09 -4.09 4.60
N SER A 38 -10.03 -3.45 5.77
CA SER A 38 -9.56 -2.05 5.90
C SER A 38 -8.09 -1.88 5.53
N ARG A 39 -7.28 -2.92 5.69
CA ARG A 39 -5.83 -2.85 5.53
C ARG A 39 -5.33 -3.59 4.31
N ASP A 40 -6.12 -4.52 3.78
CA ASP A 40 -5.65 -5.46 2.78
C ASP A 40 -6.77 -6.22 2.05
N ALA A 41 -6.40 -7.01 1.04
CA ALA A 41 -7.28 -7.92 0.33
C ALA A 41 -7.20 -9.36 0.87
N TYR A 42 -8.33 -10.04 0.90
CA TYR A 42 -8.41 -11.41 1.44
C TYR A 42 -9.24 -12.32 0.56
N SER A 43 -8.80 -13.57 0.47
CA SER A 43 -9.58 -14.63 -0.14
C SER A 43 -10.77 -15.03 0.74
N VAL A 44 -11.74 -15.73 0.15
CA VAL A 44 -12.89 -16.28 0.91
C VAL A 44 -12.42 -17.22 2.02
N GLN A 45 -11.36 -18.01 1.76
CA GLN A 45 -10.83 -18.97 2.73
C GLN A 45 -10.19 -18.26 3.92
N GLU A 46 -9.38 -17.22 3.67
CA GLU A 46 -8.76 -16.42 4.73
C GLU A 46 -9.82 -15.69 5.55
N LEU A 47 -10.84 -15.09 4.92
CA LEU A 47 -11.93 -14.44 5.66
C LEU A 47 -12.72 -15.43 6.52
N CYS A 48 -12.97 -16.64 6.00
CA CYS A 48 -13.61 -17.71 6.76
C CYS A 48 -12.77 -18.14 7.96
N HIS A 49 -11.46 -18.25 7.77
CA HIS A 49 -10.52 -18.56 8.85
C HIS A 49 -10.52 -17.44 9.90
N ILE A 50 -10.28 -16.19 9.51
CA ILE A 50 -10.19 -15.04 10.42
C ILE A 50 -11.47 -14.87 11.24
N LEU A 51 -12.64 -14.90 10.58
CA LEU A 51 -13.94 -14.61 11.20
C LEU A 51 -14.69 -15.85 11.68
N ASP A 52 -14.04 -17.01 11.70
CA ASP A 52 -14.58 -18.32 12.12
C ASP A 52 -16.00 -18.60 11.57
N CYS A 53 -16.10 -18.62 10.24
CA CYS A 53 -17.39 -18.83 9.58
C CYS A 53 -17.30 -19.78 8.39
N ARG A 54 -18.44 -20.39 8.03
CA ARG A 54 -18.53 -21.31 6.89
C ARG A 54 -18.49 -20.57 5.55
N GLN A 55 -17.86 -21.18 4.56
CA GLN A 55 -17.66 -20.62 3.21
C GLN A 55 -18.97 -20.24 2.50
N SER A 56 -20.03 -21.04 2.64
CA SER A 56 -21.34 -20.75 2.04
C SER A 56 -21.97 -19.49 2.63
N GLY A 57 -21.79 -19.26 3.94
CA GLY A 57 -22.19 -18.03 4.61
C GLY A 57 -21.39 -16.85 4.09
N MET A 58 -20.06 -16.92 4.17
CA MET A 58 -19.16 -15.83 3.75
C MET A 58 -19.42 -15.37 2.30
N SER A 59 -19.59 -16.29 1.37
CA SER A 59 -19.85 -15.95 -0.04
C SER A 59 -21.14 -15.11 -0.23
N HIS A 60 -22.16 -15.36 0.59
CA HIS A 60 -23.39 -14.57 0.57
C HIS A 60 -23.18 -13.15 1.11
N HIS A 61 -22.44 -13.00 2.21
CA HIS A 61 -22.06 -11.70 2.77
C HIS A 61 -21.25 -10.87 1.77
N LEU A 62 -20.24 -11.50 1.15
CA LEU A 62 -19.40 -10.87 0.13
C LEU A 62 -20.19 -10.45 -1.11
N LYS A 63 -21.14 -11.27 -1.58
CA LYS A 63 -22.03 -10.89 -2.69
C LYS A 63 -22.85 -9.65 -2.34
N THR A 64 -23.37 -9.57 -1.12
CA THR A 64 -24.17 -8.44 -0.66
C THR A 64 -23.34 -7.16 -0.59
N LEU A 65 -22.14 -7.23 0.02
CA LEU A 65 -21.20 -6.11 0.08
C LEU A 65 -20.75 -5.65 -1.31
N THR A 66 -20.48 -6.59 -2.23
CA THR A 66 -20.09 -6.28 -3.61
C THR A 66 -21.21 -5.58 -4.36
N SER A 67 -22.46 -6.04 -4.19
CA SER A 67 -23.63 -5.43 -4.85
C SER A 67 -23.83 -3.99 -4.37
N ALA A 68 -23.62 -3.75 -3.08
CA ALA A 68 -23.69 -2.41 -2.49
C ALA A 68 -22.50 -1.49 -2.85
N GLY A 69 -21.49 -2.01 -3.54
CA GLY A 69 -20.31 -1.24 -3.95
C GLY A 69 -19.29 -0.98 -2.84
N LEU A 70 -19.43 -1.56 -1.65
CA LEU A 70 -18.51 -1.37 -0.51
C LEU A 70 -17.22 -2.18 -0.66
N ILE A 71 -17.25 -3.25 -1.46
CA ILE A 71 -16.09 -4.08 -1.76
C ILE A 71 -16.03 -4.39 -3.24
N THR A 72 -14.83 -4.59 -3.74
CA THR A 72 -14.58 -5.18 -5.06
C THR A 72 -13.96 -6.56 -4.90
N LYS A 73 -14.00 -7.35 -5.97
CA LYS A 73 -13.39 -8.67 -6.01
C LYS A 73 -12.53 -8.83 -7.25
N ARG A 74 -11.44 -9.57 -7.10
CA ARG A 74 -10.51 -9.88 -8.18
C ARG A 74 -10.16 -11.36 -8.14
N ARG A 75 -9.95 -11.94 -9.32
CA ARG A 75 -9.40 -13.29 -9.44
C ARG A 75 -7.88 -13.20 -9.43
N GLU A 76 -7.26 -13.98 -8.55
CA GLU A 76 -5.81 -14.11 -8.44
C GLU A 76 -5.48 -15.59 -8.42
N GLY A 77 -4.96 -16.11 -9.53
CA GLY A 77 -4.85 -17.54 -9.78
C GLY A 77 -6.21 -18.24 -9.69
N ASN A 78 -6.29 -19.28 -8.86
CA ASN A 78 -7.51 -20.07 -8.65
C ASN A 78 -8.49 -19.45 -7.63
N SER A 79 -8.09 -18.40 -6.92
CA SER A 79 -8.86 -17.81 -5.81
C SER A 79 -9.45 -16.43 -6.16
N LEU A 80 -10.53 -16.07 -5.49
CA LEU A 80 -11.08 -14.70 -5.52
C LEU A 80 -10.66 -13.97 -4.25
N PHE A 81 -10.02 -12.82 -4.42
CA PHE A 81 -9.66 -11.88 -3.36
C PHE A 81 -10.64 -10.70 -3.36
N TYR A 82 -10.95 -10.22 -2.16
CA TYR A 82 -11.88 -9.12 -1.92
C TYR A 82 -11.15 -8.01 -1.21
N ARG A 83 -11.48 -6.76 -1.55
CA ARG A 83 -10.90 -5.53 -0.99
C ARG A 83 -11.98 -4.47 -0.85
N ARG A 84 -11.79 -3.46 0.00
CA ARG A 84 -12.68 -2.29 0.03
C ARG A 84 -12.70 -1.58 -1.32
N SER A 85 -13.86 -1.02 -1.66
CA SER A 85 -13.99 -0.02 -2.72
C SER A 85 -14.05 1.35 -2.04
N TYR A 86 -13.27 2.31 -2.51
CA TYR A 86 -13.32 3.70 -2.03
C TYR A 86 -14.05 4.62 -3.02
N ALA A 87 -14.37 4.11 -4.20
CA ALA A 87 -15.16 4.82 -5.21
C ALA A 87 -16.65 4.41 -5.09
N PRO A 88 -17.53 5.27 -4.55
CA PRO A 88 -18.95 4.99 -4.48
C PRO A 88 -19.58 4.96 -5.87
N ALA A 89 -20.54 4.03 -6.09
CA ALA A 89 -21.23 3.89 -7.37
C ALA A 89 -22.03 5.13 -7.78
N LEU A 90 -22.50 5.92 -6.81
CA LEU A 90 -23.24 7.16 -7.00
C LEU A 90 -22.67 8.24 -6.06
N ALA A 91 -22.28 9.38 -6.63
CA ALA A 91 -21.67 10.48 -5.88
C ALA A 91 -22.57 11.00 -4.74
N ASP A 92 -23.89 11.06 -4.95
CA ASP A 92 -24.86 11.51 -3.95
C ASP A 92 -24.90 10.62 -2.69
N LEU A 93 -24.44 9.37 -2.79
CA LEU A 93 -24.39 8.40 -1.70
C LEU A 93 -22.99 8.24 -1.09
N ALA A 94 -21.99 8.99 -1.57
CA ALA A 94 -20.65 8.99 -1.00
C ALA A 94 -20.64 9.18 0.53
N PRO A 95 -21.41 10.13 1.13
CA PRO A 95 -21.38 10.32 2.58
C PRO A 95 -21.80 9.08 3.38
N LEU A 96 -22.79 8.32 2.90
CA LEU A 96 -23.23 7.10 3.58
C LEU A 96 -22.26 5.95 3.35
N HIS A 97 -21.76 5.81 2.12
CA HIS A 97 -20.73 4.85 1.76
C HIS A 97 -19.52 4.99 2.68
N ASP A 98 -18.98 6.20 2.79
CA ASP A 98 -17.78 6.49 3.58
C ASP A 98 -18.06 6.33 5.08
N ALA A 99 -19.23 6.77 5.55
CA ALA A 99 -19.65 6.57 6.94
C ALA A 99 -19.71 5.08 7.33
N LEU A 100 -20.11 4.19 6.43
CA LEU A 100 -20.10 2.74 6.69
C LEU A 100 -18.67 2.21 6.83
N HIS A 101 -17.74 2.64 5.97
CA HIS A 101 -16.33 2.26 6.08
C HIS A 101 -15.70 2.78 7.37
N SER A 102 -15.82 4.08 7.66
CA SER A 102 -15.26 4.68 8.87
C SER A 102 -15.88 4.09 10.14
N SER A 103 -17.19 3.81 10.14
CA SER A 103 -17.84 3.17 11.28
C SER A 103 -17.38 1.73 11.47
N ALA A 104 -17.16 0.99 10.37
CA ALA A 104 -16.60 -0.36 10.43
C ALA A 104 -15.19 -0.37 11.01
N ASP A 105 -14.38 0.68 10.78
CA ASP A 105 -13.02 0.79 11.34
C ASP A 105 -12.98 0.90 12.87
N LEU A 106 -14.08 1.36 13.49
CA LEU A 106 -14.24 1.41 14.94
C LEU A 106 -14.49 0.02 15.56
N ILE A 107 -14.79 -1.00 14.75
CA ILE A 107 -15.05 -2.34 15.24
C ILE A 107 -13.75 -2.98 15.73
N GLN A 108 -13.79 -3.47 16.96
CA GLN A 108 -12.72 -4.26 17.55
C GLN A 108 -12.93 -5.73 17.20
N LEU A 109 -11.92 -6.34 16.59
CA LEU A 109 -11.84 -7.79 16.46
C LEU A 109 -11.53 -8.39 17.84
N ASP A 110 -12.12 -9.54 18.16
CA ASP A 110 -11.76 -10.25 19.39
C ASP A 110 -10.33 -10.83 19.32
N LEU A 111 -9.81 -11.32 20.46
CA LEU A 111 -8.44 -11.82 20.54
C LEU A 111 -8.18 -13.00 19.59
N ASP A 112 -9.16 -13.88 19.40
CA ASP A 112 -9.00 -15.04 18.52
C ASP A 112 -9.00 -14.62 17.04
N GLN A 113 -9.84 -13.66 16.67
CA GLN A 113 -9.87 -13.05 15.34
C GLN A 113 -8.57 -12.30 15.04
N GLN A 114 -8.04 -11.55 16.00
CA GLN A 114 -6.74 -10.87 15.86
C GLN A 114 -5.60 -11.87 15.66
N HIS A 115 -5.57 -12.93 16.46
CA HIS A 115 -4.54 -13.96 16.34
C HIS A 115 -4.61 -14.70 14.98
N ARG A 116 -5.81 -15.07 14.51
CA ARG A 116 -5.97 -15.69 13.18
C ARG A 116 -5.59 -14.76 12.03
N LEU A 117 -5.85 -13.46 12.19
CA LEU A 117 -5.39 -12.45 11.23
C LEU A 117 -3.87 -12.36 11.18
N GLU A 118 -3.21 -12.36 12.33
CA GLU A 118 -1.74 -12.38 12.44
C GLU A 118 -1.14 -13.66 11.84
N GLN A 119 -1.79 -14.81 12.01
CA GLN A 119 -1.38 -16.07 11.40
C GLN A 119 -1.40 -15.99 9.87
N VAL A 120 -2.47 -15.46 9.27
CA VAL A 120 -2.54 -15.25 7.81
C VAL A 120 -1.39 -14.37 7.32
N TYR A 121 -1.04 -13.32 8.06
CA TYR A 121 0.11 -12.48 7.69
C TYR A 121 1.44 -13.21 7.81
N ALA A 122 1.64 -14.00 8.87
CA ALA A 122 2.86 -14.77 9.06
C ALA A 122 3.06 -15.79 7.92
N GLU A 123 2.00 -16.52 7.56
CA GLU A 123 2.02 -17.48 6.44
C GLU A 123 2.34 -16.81 5.10
N ARG A 124 1.76 -15.63 4.85
CA ARG A 124 2.05 -14.84 3.64
C ARG A 124 3.50 -14.34 3.61
N ALA A 125 4.03 -13.90 4.76
CA ALA A 125 5.40 -13.43 4.91
C ALA A 125 6.40 -14.56 4.64
N GLU A 126 6.18 -15.73 5.24
CA GLU A 126 7.03 -16.90 5.07
C GLU A 126 7.08 -17.36 3.62
N ARG A 127 5.92 -17.43 2.94
CA ARG A 127 5.85 -17.79 1.51
C ARG A 127 6.61 -16.81 0.63
N CYS A 128 6.48 -15.51 0.91
CA CYS A 128 7.19 -14.46 0.18
C CYS A 128 8.71 -14.61 0.37
N GLN A 129 9.17 -14.72 1.62
CA GLN A 129 10.59 -14.86 1.94
C GLN A 129 11.20 -16.13 1.33
N ALA A 130 10.47 -17.25 1.35
CA ALA A 130 10.89 -18.51 0.72
C ALA A 130 11.08 -18.35 -0.81
N PHE A 131 10.13 -17.67 -1.48
CA PHE A 131 10.24 -17.41 -2.91
C PHE A 131 11.53 -16.63 -3.24
N PHE A 132 11.79 -15.55 -2.52
CA PHE A 132 12.98 -14.73 -2.72
C PHE A 132 14.28 -15.44 -2.38
N ALA A 133 14.29 -16.31 -1.37
CA ALA A 133 15.45 -17.11 -1.04
C ALA A 133 15.80 -18.12 -2.15
N GLU A 134 14.79 -18.68 -2.82
CA GLU A 134 14.98 -19.66 -3.89
C GLU A 134 15.31 -19.02 -5.25
N HIS A 135 14.72 -17.86 -5.57
CA HIS A 135 14.79 -17.23 -6.90
C HIS A 135 15.71 -16.00 -6.97
N ALA A 136 16.49 -15.76 -5.92
CA ALA A 136 17.32 -14.57 -5.77
C ALA A 136 18.25 -14.27 -6.97
N SER A 137 18.70 -15.30 -7.71
CA SER A 137 19.60 -15.15 -8.86
C SER A 137 18.94 -14.78 -10.17
N GLU A 138 17.64 -15.01 -10.30
CA GLU A 138 16.88 -14.76 -11.54
C GLU A 138 15.94 -13.54 -11.39
N PHE A 139 15.82 -13.04 -10.16
CA PHE A 139 14.87 -11.98 -9.80
C PHE A 139 15.04 -10.70 -10.62
N GLY A 140 16.27 -10.17 -10.73
CA GLY A 140 16.54 -8.96 -11.52
C GLY A 140 16.11 -9.08 -12.98
N GLU A 141 16.42 -10.21 -13.64
CA GLU A 141 16.05 -10.45 -15.04
C GLU A 141 14.53 -10.57 -15.23
N GLN A 142 13.82 -11.17 -14.28
CA GLN A 142 12.37 -11.34 -14.31
C GLN A 142 11.65 -10.01 -14.04
N GLN A 143 12.12 -9.22 -13.09
CA GLN A 143 11.54 -7.92 -12.75
C GLN A 143 11.73 -6.91 -13.90
N GLU A 144 12.87 -6.92 -14.58
CA GLU A 144 13.11 -6.08 -15.77
C GLU A 144 12.14 -6.38 -16.92
N GLN A 145 11.62 -7.60 -17.04
CA GLN A 145 10.60 -7.94 -18.04
C GLN A 145 9.25 -7.25 -17.77
N MET A 146 8.94 -6.94 -16.51
CA MET A 146 7.75 -6.18 -16.13
C MET A 146 8.01 -4.68 -16.32
N VAL A 147 9.02 -4.14 -15.64
CA VAL A 147 9.38 -2.72 -15.74
C VAL A 147 10.87 -2.56 -15.47
N ALA A 148 11.59 -1.97 -16.42
CA ALA A 148 13.00 -1.65 -16.25
C ALA A 148 13.21 -0.58 -15.16
N PHE A 149 14.25 -0.79 -14.33
CA PHE A 149 14.63 0.11 -13.24
C PHE A 149 14.75 1.57 -13.67
N ASN A 150 15.40 1.81 -14.81
CA ASN A 150 15.64 3.16 -15.33
C ASN A 150 14.35 3.97 -15.56
N VAL A 151 13.19 3.33 -15.73
CA VAL A 151 11.93 4.03 -15.95
C VAL A 151 11.35 4.55 -14.63
N TYR A 152 11.17 3.67 -13.64
CA TYR A 152 10.57 4.07 -12.37
C TYR A 152 11.57 4.77 -11.45
N GLY A 153 12.84 4.34 -11.43
CA GLY A 153 13.90 4.93 -10.62
C GLY A 153 14.13 6.40 -10.99
N HIS A 154 14.23 6.71 -12.28
CA HIS A 154 14.39 8.09 -12.73
C HIS A 154 13.20 8.98 -12.30
N SER A 155 11.98 8.51 -12.55
CA SER A 155 10.76 9.26 -12.21
C SER A 155 10.61 9.47 -10.69
N CYS A 156 10.98 8.47 -9.88
CA CYS A 156 11.01 8.53 -8.42
C CYS A 156 12.01 9.59 -7.94
N MET A 157 13.22 9.60 -8.49
CA MET A 157 14.21 10.63 -8.16
C MET A 157 13.82 12.03 -8.60
N GLU A 158 13.18 12.18 -9.77
CA GLU A 158 12.68 13.48 -10.22
C GLU A 158 11.62 14.04 -9.27
N LEU A 159 10.68 13.19 -8.82
CA LEU A 159 9.67 13.55 -7.82
C LEU A 159 10.32 13.97 -6.51
N LEU A 160 11.26 13.16 -5.98
CA LEU A 160 12.00 13.50 -4.78
C LEU A 160 12.73 14.84 -4.91
N ARG A 161 13.47 15.07 -6.00
CA ARG A 161 14.20 16.33 -6.23
C ARG A 161 13.28 17.54 -6.40
N SER A 162 12.07 17.34 -6.92
CA SER A 162 11.10 18.43 -7.06
C SER A 162 10.64 19.00 -5.71
N SER A 163 10.68 18.17 -4.66
CA SER A 163 10.24 18.54 -3.31
C SER A 163 11.40 18.74 -2.32
N GLN A 164 12.51 18.02 -2.50
CA GLN A 164 13.74 18.08 -1.71
C GLN A 164 14.96 18.15 -2.63
N ASN A 165 15.13 19.30 -3.30
CA ASN A 165 16.17 19.49 -4.32
C ASN A 165 17.62 19.40 -3.81
N GLN A 166 17.86 19.65 -2.52
CA GLN A 166 19.18 19.54 -1.89
C GLN A 166 19.39 18.18 -1.18
N GLY A 167 18.41 17.28 -1.22
CA GLY A 167 18.42 16.05 -0.43
C GLY A 167 18.31 16.32 1.08
N GLY A 168 19.01 15.53 1.91
CA GLY A 168 18.84 15.55 3.36
C GLY A 168 19.93 14.84 4.16
N GLU A 169 19.70 14.64 5.45
CA GLU A 169 20.64 13.93 6.33
C GLU A 169 20.49 12.42 6.18
N LEU A 170 19.26 11.91 6.20
CA LEU A 170 18.97 10.49 6.21
C LEU A 170 17.86 10.12 5.22
N ALA A 171 18.19 9.24 4.28
CA ALA A 171 17.22 8.48 3.50
C ALA A 171 17.15 7.03 3.98
N ILE A 172 15.95 6.45 4.01
CA ILE A 172 15.74 5.03 4.26
C ILE A 172 15.09 4.40 3.03
N GLU A 173 15.70 3.36 2.46
CA GLU A 173 15.09 2.56 1.41
C GLU A 173 14.60 1.22 1.98
N ILE A 174 13.30 0.95 1.86
CA ILE A 174 12.67 -0.32 2.26
C ILE A 174 12.64 -1.22 1.04
N GLY A 175 13.29 -2.38 1.14
CA GLY A 175 13.42 -3.36 0.06
C GLY A 175 14.26 -2.84 -1.10
N PRO A 176 15.58 -2.61 -0.91
CA PRO A 176 16.46 -2.09 -1.96
C PRO A 176 16.68 -3.04 -3.13
N GLY A 177 16.21 -4.30 -3.03
CA GLY A 177 16.48 -5.34 -4.02
C GLY A 177 17.99 -5.54 -4.22
N GLU A 178 18.45 -5.41 -5.46
CA GLU A 178 19.88 -5.50 -5.79
C GLU A 178 20.64 -4.18 -5.59
N GLY A 179 19.99 -3.12 -5.11
CA GLY A 179 20.62 -1.88 -4.67
C GLY A 179 20.73 -0.76 -5.72
N ALA A 180 20.16 -0.93 -6.92
CA ALA A 180 20.28 0.04 -8.02
C ALA A 180 19.88 1.47 -7.62
N PHE A 181 18.81 1.63 -6.82
CA PHE A 181 18.34 2.94 -6.38
C PHE A 181 19.20 3.58 -5.28
N LEU A 182 20.00 2.78 -4.56
CA LEU A 182 20.93 3.30 -3.54
C LEU A 182 21.98 4.23 -4.16
N ALA A 183 22.40 3.96 -5.41
CA ALA A 183 23.30 4.84 -6.17
C ALA A 183 22.65 6.18 -6.54
N GLU A 184 21.33 6.24 -6.66
CA GLU A 184 20.61 7.48 -6.92
C GLU A 184 20.43 8.32 -5.64
N LEU A 185 20.21 7.65 -4.49
CA LEU A 185 20.05 8.31 -3.19
C LEU A 185 21.38 8.80 -2.60
N SER A 186 22.43 7.98 -2.68
CA SER A 186 23.72 8.21 -2.03
C SER A 186 24.31 9.62 -2.27
N PRO A 187 24.27 10.21 -3.48
CA PRO A 187 24.80 11.56 -3.73
C PRO A 187 24.02 12.71 -3.08
N TYR A 188 22.77 12.47 -2.68
CA TYR A 188 21.85 13.51 -2.18
C TYR A 188 21.68 13.47 -0.67
N TYR A 189 22.00 12.35 -0.03
CA TYR A 189 21.83 12.19 1.41
C TYR A 189 23.15 11.97 2.12
N THR A 190 23.28 12.53 3.32
CA THR A 190 24.49 12.31 4.14
C THR A 190 24.65 10.83 4.51
N LYS A 191 23.53 10.14 4.76
CA LYS A 191 23.46 8.72 5.05
C LYS A 191 22.25 8.08 4.35
N VAL A 192 22.45 6.88 3.82
CA VAL A 192 21.37 6.03 3.29
C VAL A 192 21.34 4.74 4.10
N VAL A 193 20.17 4.35 4.61
CA VAL A 193 19.95 3.06 5.26
C VAL A 193 19.04 2.22 4.37
N ALA A 194 19.49 1.04 3.97
CA ALA A 194 18.70 0.10 3.19
C ALA A 194 18.31 -1.09 4.07
N VAL A 195 17.00 -1.38 4.15
CA VAL A 195 16.48 -2.48 4.98
C VAL A 195 15.77 -3.51 4.12
N ASP A 196 16.11 -4.79 4.33
CA ASP A 196 15.47 -5.92 3.63
C ASP A 196 15.38 -7.14 4.56
N ASN A 197 14.31 -7.93 4.41
CA ASN A 197 14.07 -9.13 5.22
C ASN A 197 14.69 -10.40 4.61
N ALA A 198 15.23 -10.30 3.38
CA ALA A 198 15.91 -11.37 2.69
C ALA A 198 17.43 -11.15 2.69
N GLN A 199 18.14 -11.95 3.47
CA GLN A 199 19.61 -11.90 3.55
C GLN A 199 20.27 -12.06 2.16
N ALA A 200 19.69 -12.87 1.27
CA ALA A 200 20.18 -13.06 -0.08
C ALA A 200 20.13 -11.77 -0.94
N MET A 201 19.10 -10.94 -0.77
CA MET A 201 18.98 -9.64 -1.43
C MET A 201 20.00 -8.65 -0.86
N LEU A 202 20.15 -8.59 0.46
CA LEU A 202 21.16 -7.72 1.08
C LEU A 202 22.59 -8.06 0.66
N ASN A 203 22.91 -9.34 0.46
CA ASN A 203 24.22 -9.73 -0.04
C ASN A 203 24.46 -9.15 -1.44
N ARG A 204 23.46 -9.21 -2.33
CA ARG A 204 23.52 -8.61 -3.68
C ARG A 204 23.62 -7.09 -3.63
N ALA A 205 22.78 -6.43 -2.83
CA ALA A 205 22.86 -5.00 -2.61
C ALA A 205 24.24 -4.58 -2.06
N GLY A 206 24.83 -5.40 -1.18
CA GLY A 206 26.19 -5.19 -0.67
C GLY A 206 27.27 -5.32 -1.73
N GLU A 207 27.15 -6.30 -2.63
CA GLU A 207 28.03 -6.40 -3.80
C GLU A 207 27.93 -5.16 -4.69
N PHE A 208 26.70 -4.69 -4.99
CA PHE A 208 26.47 -3.48 -5.77
C PHE A 208 27.05 -2.23 -5.09
N VAL A 209 26.77 -2.03 -3.80
CA VAL A 209 27.29 -0.92 -2.97
C VAL A 209 28.83 -0.89 -3.02
N ASN A 210 29.48 -2.05 -2.88
CA ASN A 210 30.93 -2.16 -2.96
C ASN A 210 31.46 -1.85 -4.38
N GLN A 211 30.79 -2.35 -5.43
CA GLN A 211 31.17 -2.11 -6.82
C GLN A 211 31.04 -0.63 -7.22
N GLN A 212 30.00 0.04 -6.73
CA GLN A 212 29.75 1.47 -6.96
C GLN A 212 30.52 2.38 -5.98
N ALA A 213 31.23 1.80 -5.00
CA ALA A 213 31.94 2.52 -3.94
C ALA A 213 31.05 3.52 -3.17
N LEU A 214 29.83 3.10 -2.81
CA LEU A 214 28.91 3.95 -2.04
C LEU A 214 29.28 3.92 -0.54
N GLU A 215 30.05 4.90 -0.09
CA GLU A 215 30.63 4.93 1.26
C GLU A 215 29.62 5.26 2.38
N ASN A 216 28.46 5.82 2.03
CA ASN A 216 27.46 6.32 2.98
C ASN A 216 26.20 5.43 3.08
N VAL A 217 26.27 4.20 2.61
CA VAL A 217 25.16 3.23 2.62
C VAL A 217 25.33 2.20 3.74
N GLU A 218 24.32 2.03 4.57
CA GLU A 218 24.25 0.98 5.60
C GLU A 218 23.15 -0.03 5.26
N LEU A 219 23.48 -1.33 5.32
CA LEU A 219 22.55 -2.42 5.04
C LEU A 219 22.07 -3.06 6.35
N VAL A 220 20.75 -3.17 6.52
CA VAL A 220 20.10 -3.69 7.72
C VAL A 220 19.25 -4.91 7.36
N LEU A 221 19.55 -6.06 7.96
CA LEU A 221 18.66 -7.22 7.93
C LEU A 221 17.48 -6.99 8.87
N GLY A 222 16.28 -6.93 8.31
CA GLY A 222 15.04 -6.72 9.04
C GLY A 222 13.91 -6.24 8.14
N ASP A 223 12.79 -5.84 8.73
CA ASP A 223 11.71 -5.19 8.00
C ASP A 223 11.62 -3.70 8.39
N SER A 224 10.61 -3.01 7.86
CA SER A 224 10.31 -1.61 8.16
C SER A 224 10.05 -1.30 9.65
N ARG A 225 9.90 -2.33 10.50
CA ARG A 225 9.71 -2.23 11.96
C ARG A 225 10.97 -2.53 12.76
N SER A 226 12.10 -2.81 12.09
CA SER A 226 13.39 -3.07 12.75
C SER A 226 13.72 -1.99 13.78
N GLU A 227 14.19 -2.43 14.96
CA GLU A 227 14.60 -1.54 16.06
C GLU A 227 15.80 -0.66 15.69
N GLN A 228 16.55 -1.04 14.65
CA GLN A 228 17.66 -0.26 14.11
C GLN A 228 17.19 1.00 13.37
N LEU A 229 15.90 1.07 13.01
CA LEU A 229 15.31 2.21 12.29
C LEU A 229 14.65 3.18 13.28
N GLN A 230 15.35 4.28 13.55
CA GLN A 230 14.91 5.28 14.52
C GLN A 230 13.63 6.02 14.06
N PRO A 231 12.61 6.16 14.91
CA PRO A 231 11.43 6.94 14.58
C PRO A 231 11.75 8.45 14.47
N ASN A 232 10.99 9.17 13.65
CA ASN A 232 11.12 10.62 13.43
C ASN A 232 12.55 11.09 13.05
N SER A 233 13.28 10.30 12.26
CA SER A 233 14.69 10.54 11.96
C SER A 233 14.97 10.74 10.47
N ALA A 234 14.17 10.16 9.59
CA ALA A 234 14.41 10.19 8.15
C ALA A 234 13.84 11.45 7.51
N ASP A 235 14.61 12.09 6.63
CA ASP A 235 14.14 13.17 5.76
C ASP A 235 13.34 12.58 4.59
N CYS A 236 13.69 11.36 4.18
CA CYS A 236 13.02 10.60 3.15
C CYS A 236 12.94 9.10 3.46
N VAL A 237 11.81 8.48 3.14
CA VAL A 237 11.64 7.03 3.07
C VAL A 237 11.24 6.68 1.64
N VAL A 238 11.86 5.65 1.06
CA VAL A 238 11.57 5.17 -0.29
C VAL A 238 11.19 3.70 -0.25
N CYS A 239 10.21 3.32 -1.08
CA CYS A 239 9.77 1.95 -1.25
C CYS A 239 9.44 1.72 -2.73
N ASN A 240 10.37 1.12 -3.47
CA ASN A 240 10.24 0.90 -4.91
C ASN A 240 10.01 -0.58 -5.20
N MET A 241 8.89 -0.90 -5.85
CA MET A 241 8.53 -2.25 -6.30
C MET A 241 8.54 -3.30 -5.18
N VAL A 242 8.02 -2.92 -4.01
CA VAL A 242 7.99 -3.76 -2.81
C VAL A 242 6.57 -4.00 -2.31
N LEU A 243 5.63 -3.06 -2.51
CA LEU A 243 4.30 -3.17 -1.91
C LEU A 243 3.55 -4.41 -2.42
N HIS A 244 3.76 -4.81 -3.68
CA HIS A 244 3.14 -6.00 -4.24
C HIS A 244 3.70 -7.32 -3.69
N HIS A 245 4.81 -7.30 -2.96
CA HIS A 245 5.41 -8.47 -2.29
C HIS A 245 5.11 -8.53 -0.80
N VAL A 246 4.72 -7.42 -0.16
CA VAL A 246 4.51 -7.41 1.30
C VAL A 246 3.13 -7.97 1.69
N PRO A 247 3.04 -8.71 2.81
CA PRO A 247 1.76 -9.27 3.29
C PRO A 247 0.71 -8.25 3.65
N SER A 248 1.10 -7.04 4.03
CA SER A 248 0.22 -5.95 4.47
C SER A 248 0.79 -4.62 3.97
N PRO A 249 0.44 -4.18 2.75
CA PRO A 249 0.96 -2.94 2.17
C PRO A 249 0.67 -1.71 3.03
N ALA A 250 -0.49 -1.67 3.69
CA ALA A 250 -0.87 -0.58 4.59
C ALA A 250 0.06 -0.42 5.80
N ASP A 251 0.72 -1.49 6.28
CA ASP A 251 1.69 -1.39 7.37
C ASP A 251 2.97 -0.63 6.94
N ILE A 252 3.37 -0.72 5.66
CA ILE A 252 4.53 0.04 5.15
C ILE A 252 4.28 1.55 5.22
N PHE A 253 3.06 2.00 4.94
CA PHE A 253 2.68 3.42 5.08
C PHE A 253 2.76 3.88 6.54
N LYS A 254 2.30 3.03 7.47
CA LYS A 254 2.36 3.31 8.91
C LYS A 254 3.82 3.39 9.39
N ASP A 255 4.67 2.49 8.93
CA ASP A 255 6.08 2.46 9.29
C ASP A 255 6.84 3.64 8.68
N ALA A 256 6.57 3.98 7.41
CA ALA A 256 7.12 5.18 6.79
C ALA A 256 6.73 6.44 7.59
N ALA A 257 5.45 6.58 7.96
CA ALA A 257 4.99 7.68 8.80
C ALA A 257 5.67 7.72 10.17
N ARG A 258 5.96 6.56 10.78
CA ARG A 258 6.72 6.47 12.04
C ARG A 258 8.17 6.93 11.88
N LEU A 259 8.82 6.56 10.78
CA LEU A 259 10.25 6.83 10.52
C LEU A 259 10.53 8.27 10.12
N LEU A 260 9.62 8.90 9.38
CA LEU A 260 9.80 10.25 8.85
C LEU A 260 9.83 11.32 9.94
N LYS A 261 10.74 12.28 9.79
CA LYS A 261 10.65 13.59 10.46
C LYS A 261 9.35 14.31 10.02
N PRO A 262 8.81 15.24 10.82
CA PRO A 262 7.87 16.23 10.31
C PRO A 262 8.42 16.91 9.04
N GLY A 263 7.58 17.10 8.03
CA GLY A 263 7.98 17.60 6.71
C GLY A 263 8.70 16.58 5.81
N GLY A 264 9.00 15.38 6.32
CA GLY A 264 9.68 14.32 5.57
C GLY A 264 8.81 13.70 4.48
N LEU A 265 9.47 13.10 3.48
CA LEU A 265 8.83 12.55 2.28
C LEU A 265 8.81 11.02 2.26
N PHE A 266 7.66 10.43 2.00
CA PHE A 266 7.56 9.03 1.62
C PHE A 266 7.36 8.93 0.11
N CYS A 267 8.25 8.25 -0.61
CA CYS A 267 8.12 8.01 -2.04
C CYS A 267 7.93 6.52 -2.32
N VAL A 268 6.85 6.19 -3.04
CA VAL A 268 6.49 4.83 -3.42
C VAL A 268 6.43 4.72 -4.93
N SER A 269 7.07 3.70 -5.48
CA SER A 269 6.87 3.28 -6.87
C SER A 269 6.31 1.88 -6.84
N ASP A 270 5.14 1.64 -7.44
CA ASP A 270 4.60 0.28 -7.52
C ASP A 270 3.68 0.12 -8.74
N LEU A 271 3.28 -1.12 -9.01
CA LEU A 271 2.42 -1.46 -10.13
C LEU A 271 1.01 -0.90 -9.88
N CYS A 272 0.49 -0.20 -10.88
CA CYS A 272 -0.95 -0.04 -11.00
C CYS A 272 -1.59 -1.41 -11.22
N ARG A 273 -2.85 -1.54 -10.82
CA ARG A 273 -3.61 -2.78 -10.99
C ARG A 273 -3.51 -3.33 -12.42
N HIS A 274 -3.22 -4.62 -12.52
CA HIS A 274 -3.20 -5.37 -13.77
C HIS A 274 -3.82 -6.78 -13.61
N ASP A 275 -4.01 -7.47 -14.73
CA ASP A 275 -4.59 -8.82 -14.81
C ASP A 275 -3.60 -9.88 -15.30
N GLN A 276 -2.31 -9.56 -15.30
CA GLN A 276 -1.23 -10.44 -15.76
C GLN A 276 -0.80 -11.45 -14.68
N SER A 277 -1.45 -12.62 -14.64
CA SER A 277 -1.23 -13.60 -13.57
C SER A 277 0.16 -14.25 -13.54
N TRP A 278 0.89 -14.23 -14.67
CA TRP A 278 2.22 -14.83 -14.78
C TRP A 278 3.23 -14.19 -13.81
N ALA A 279 3.04 -12.92 -13.44
CA ALA A 279 3.91 -12.18 -12.53
C ALA A 279 4.00 -12.84 -11.14
N ARG A 280 2.97 -13.58 -10.70
CA ARG A 280 3.01 -14.31 -9.42
C ARG A 280 3.99 -15.48 -9.46
N GLU A 281 3.98 -16.21 -10.57
CA GLU A 281 4.79 -17.42 -10.74
C GLU A 281 6.24 -17.06 -11.06
N ALA A 282 6.44 -16.02 -11.87
CA ALA A 282 7.76 -15.58 -12.29
C ALA A 282 8.43 -14.63 -11.28
N CYS A 283 7.70 -13.68 -10.69
CA CYS A 283 8.31 -12.59 -9.90
C CYS A 283 7.94 -12.65 -8.41
N GLY A 284 7.07 -13.58 -7.99
CA GLY A 284 6.66 -13.72 -6.60
C GLY A 284 5.65 -12.67 -6.16
N ASP A 285 4.95 -12.03 -7.10
CA ASP A 285 3.90 -11.04 -6.79
C ASP A 285 2.84 -11.65 -5.87
N MET A 286 2.68 -11.03 -4.70
CA MET A 286 1.54 -11.31 -3.84
C MET A 286 0.30 -10.56 -4.32
N TRP A 287 0.48 -9.38 -4.92
CA TRP A 287 -0.59 -8.51 -5.39
C TRP A 287 -0.30 -8.08 -6.84
N LEU A 288 -1.24 -8.24 -7.78
CA LEU A 288 -1.08 -7.75 -9.16
C LEU A 288 -1.37 -6.24 -9.25
N GLY A 289 -0.59 -5.47 -8.49
CA GLY A 289 -0.69 -4.02 -8.37
C GLY A 289 -1.92 -3.49 -7.64
N PHE A 290 -1.94 -2.17 -7.50
CA PHE A 290 -2.91 -1.42 -6.69
C PHE A 290 -3.60 -0.32 -7.49
N GLU A 291 -4.80 0.05 -7.07
CA GLU A 291 -5.45 1.27 -7.57
C GLU A 291 -4.82 2.50 -6.87
N PRO A 292 -4.76 3.68 -7.51
CA PRO A 292 -4.18 4.87 -6.91
C PRO A 292 -4.84 5.29 -5.58
N ASP A 293 -6.15 5.08 -5.46
CA ASP A 293 -6.92 5.43 -4.26
C ASP A 293 -6.49 4.60 -3.05
N ASP A 294 -6.03 3.37 -3.26
CA ASP A 294 -5.58 2.49 -2.18
C ASP A 294 -4.41 3.08 -1.40
N LEU A 295 -3.42 3.59 -2.13
CA LEU A 295 -2.24 4.20 -1.54
C LEU A 295 -2.60 5.51 -0.82
N SER A 296 -3.52 6.28 -1.39
CA SER A 296 -4.00 7.54 -0.77
C SER A 296 -4.71 7.26 0.56
N GLU A 297 -5.56 6.23 0.61
CA GLU A 297 -6.27 5.82 1.82
C GLU A 297 -5.31 5.28 2.90
N TRP A 298 -4.34 4.45 2.51
CA TRP A 298 -3.32 3.96 3.46
C TRP A 298 -2.42 5.08 3.99
N ALA A 299 -2.08 6.05 3.14
CA ALA A 299 -1.35 7.26 3.53
C ALA A 299 -2.16 8.09 4.52
N ALA A 300 -3.41 8.42 4.20
CA ALA A 300 -4.30 9.21 5.05
C ALA A 300 -4.53 8.54 6.41
N ALA A 301 -4.79 7.22 6.43
CA ALA A 301 -4.94 6.45 7.66
C ALA A 301 -3.66 6.42 8.51
N SER A 302 -2.49 6.68 7.91
CA SER A 302 -1.19 6.76 8.58
C SER A 302 -0.79 8.20 8.94
N GLY A 303 -1.64 9.19 8.66
CA GLY A 303 -1.36 10.61 8.91
C GLY A 303 -0.43 11.26 7.87
N LEU A 304 -0.26 10.63 6.71
CA LEU A 304 0.47 11.19 5.57
C LEU A 304 -0.50 11.90 4.62
N GLN A 305 0.00 12.94 3.96
CA GLN A 305 -0.76 13.72 2.97
C GLN A 305 -0.26 13.41 1.56
N ASP A 306 -1.16 13.41 0.58
CA ASP A 306 -0.78 13.29 -0.83
C ASP A 306 0.15 14.41 -1.28
N GLY A 307 1.20 14.02 -1.98
CA GLY A 307 2.12 14.90 -2.68
C GLY A 307 2.02 14.74 -4.19
N ALA A 308 3.15 14.97 -4.87
CA ALA A 308 3.23 14.82 -6.32
C ALA A 308 3.15 13.35 -6.77
N ALA A 309 2.69 13.13 -8.00
CA ALA A 309 2.49 11.80 -8.57
C ALA A 309 2.85 11.77 -10.05
N ALA A 310 3.34 10.62 -10.52
CA ALA A 310 3.56 10.31 -11.92
C ALA A 310 3.04 8.90 -12.24
N TYR A 311 2.54 8.72 -13.46
CA TYR A 311 2.04 7.43 -13.95
C TYR A 311 2.75 7.07 -15.24
N LEU A 312 3.45 5.93 -15.22
CA LEU A 312 4.33 5.50 -16.31
C LEU A 312 3.69 4.30 -17.00
N ALA A 313 3.23 4.48 -18.23
CA ALA A 313 2.67 3.40 -19.04
C ALA A 313 3.79 2.66 -19.79
N GLN A 314 3.75 1.33 -19.75
CA GLN A 314 4.67 0.45 -20.47
C GLN A 314 3.97 -0.19 -21.67
N LEU A 315 4.75 -0.53 -22.70
CA LEU A 315 4.25 -1.18 -23.92
C LEU A 315 3.77 -2.62 -23.67
N ASN A 316 4.27 -3.28 -22.61
CA ASN A 316 3.89 -4.63 -22.18
C ASN A 316 2.61 -4.67 -21.33
N GLY A 317 1.87 -3.55 -21.25
CA GLY A 317 0.59 -3.47 -20.56
C GLY A 317 0.69 -3.24 -19.04
N PHE A 318 1.89 -3.15 -18.47
CA PHE A 318 2.05 -2.66 -17.11
C PHE A 318 1.96 -1.14 -17.06
N ARG A 319 1.50 -0.62 -15.93
CA ARG A 319 1.59 0.80 -15.61
C ARG A 319 2.16 0.91 -14.20
N VAL A 320 3.14 1.78 -14.01
CA VAL A 320 3.69 2.09 -12.69
C VAL A 320 3.07 3.38 -12.20
N GLN A 321 2.72 3.43 -10.93
CA GLN A 321 2.45 4.67 -10.23
C GLN A 321 3.66 5.01 -9.35
N VAL A 322 4.16 6.24 -9.48
CA VAL A 322 5.16 6.82 -8.61
C VAL A 322 4.47 7.91 -7.81
N ARG A 323 4.43 7.77 -6.49
CA ARG A 323 3.61 8.55 -5.58
C ARG A 323 4.46 9.08 -4.45
N GLN A 324 4.34 10.38 -4.19
CA GLN A 324 4.94 11.02 -3.04
C GLN A 324 3.87 11.30 -1.99
N PHE A 325 4.21 11.12 -0.72
CA PHE A 325 3.41 11.48 0.44
C PHE A 325 4.25 12.27 1.43
N ILE A 326 3.62 13.13 2.21
CA ILE A 326 4.30 14.08 3.10
C ILE A 326 3.81 13.85 4.52
N LYS A 327 4.74 13.75 5.47
CA LYS A 327 4.39 13.78 6.89
C LYS A 327 4.16 15.22 7.32
N ALA A 328 2.93 15.56 7.71
CA ALA A 328 2.58 16.92 8.10
C ALA A 328 3.42 17.39 9.31
N GLU A 329 3.78 18.68 9.30
CA GLU A 329 4.32 19.35 10.48
C GLU A 329 3.27 19.34 11.60
N PRO A 330 3.64 19.02 12.86
CA PRO A 330 2.71 19.15 13.96
C PRO A 330 2.27 20.62 14.06
N TYR A 331 0.96 20.84 14.01
CA TYR A 331 0.37 22.18 14.13
C TYR A 331 0.86 22.86 15.40
N THR A 332 1.73 23.85 15.25
CA THR A 332 2.18 24.68 16.37
C THR A 332 1.21 25.85 16.50
N LEU A 333 0.48 25.94 17.62
CA LEU A 333 -0.33 27.11 17.92
C LEU A 333 0.59 28.35 17.91
N PRO A 334 0.18 29.47 17.28
CA PRO A 334 0.94 30.71 17.38
C PRO A 334 1.11 31.05 18.86
N THR A 335 2.35 31.18 19.33
CA THR A 335 2.61 31.71 20.66
C THR A 335 1.96 33.09 20.74
N PRO A 336 1.04 33.33 21.70
CA PRO A 336 0.47 34.66 21.86
C PRO A 336 1.62 35.62 22.09
N ASN A 337 1.66 36.66 21.24
CA ASN A 337 2.64 37.72 21.27
C ASN A 337 2.83 38.17 22.72
N PRO A 338 4.04 38.14 23.31
CA PRO A 338 4.27 38.75 24.60
C PRO A 338 4.07 40.25 24.40
N SER A 339 2.87 40.72 24.77
CA SER A 339 2.46 42.11 24.66
C SER A 339 3.44 43.04 25.37
N ALA A 340 3.78 44.11 24.66
CA ALA A 340 4.65 45.23 25.00
C ALA A 340 4.24 45.99 26.26
#